data_AF-A0A814LS42-F1
#
_entry.id   AF-A0A814LS42-F1
#
_cell.length_a   1.000
_cell.length_b   1.000
_cell.length_c   1.000
_cell.angle_alpha   90.00
_cell.angle_beta   90.00
_cell.angle_gamma   90.00
#
_symmetry.space_group_name_H-M   'P 1'
#
loop_
_entity.id
_entity.type
_entity.pdbx_description
1 polymer ?
#
loop_
_entity_poly.entity_id
_entity_poly.type
_entity_poly.pdbx_seq_one_letter_code
_entity_poly.pdbx_strand_id
1 'polypeptide(L)'
;MGQTLSEPITDKDTSKCENELFKVGTSSMQGWRINMEDAHTQMLSPHEDKNSAFFAVYDGHGGYKVAEYAGMHLHDRILNSPSFKEGNVAEAIR
;
A
#
# COMPACT_ATOMS: atom_id res chain seq x y z
N MET A 1 -6.21 -2.42 29.21
CA MET A 1 -4.97 -2.03 28.52
C MET A 1 -4.81 -2.94 27.32
N GLY A 2 -4.45 -2.39 26.14
CA GLY A 2 -4.48 -3.11 24.87
C GLY A 2 -3.63 -4.39 24.88
N GLN A 3 -4.09 -5.40 24.16
CA GLN A 3 -3.39 -6.66 23.99
C GLN A 3 -2.08 -6.45 23.22
N THR A 4 -0.95 -6.81 23.84
CA THR A 4 0.40 -6.69 23.28
C THR A 4 1.18 -7.99 23.51
N LEU A 5 2.19 -8.23 22.68
CA LEU A 5 3.09 -9.37 22.81
C LEU A 5 4.07 -9.17 23.98
N SER A 6 4.65 -10.26 24.49
CA SER A 6 5.70 -10.21 25.52
C SER A 6 7.01 -9.64 25.00
N GLU A 7 7.26 -9.78 23.70
CA GLU A 7 8.40 -9.22 22.98
C GLU A 7 7.95 -8.82 21.57
N PRO A 8 8.61 -7.85 20.91
CA PRO A 8 8.22 -7.42 19.58
C PRO A 8 8.66 -8.43 18.52
N ILE A 9 7.80 -8.65 17.52
CA ILE A 9 8.24 -9.30 16.28
C ILE A 9 9.03 -8.27 15.47
N THR A 10 10.34 -8.51 15.35
CA THR A 10 11.28 -7.60 14.67
C THR A 10 11.60 -8.01 13.23
N ASP A 11 11.03 -9.10 12.76
CA ASP A 11 11.17 -9.53 11.36
C ASP A 11 10.66 -8.43 10.43
N LYS A 12 11.46 -8.16 9.39
CA LYS A 12 11.17 -7.14 8.40
C LYS A 12 10.82 -7.81 7.09
N ASP A 13 9.61 -7.61 6.61
CA ASP A 13 9.32 -7.85 5.20
C ASP A 13 9.81 -6.65 4.41
N THR A 14 10.90 -6.83 3.65
CA THR A 14 11.57 -5.77 2.92
C THR A 14 11.62 -6.13 1.46
N SER A 15 11.16 -5.22 0.62
CA SER A 15 11.18 -5.41 -0.82
C SER A 15 11.67 -4.15 -1.52
N LYS A 16 12.05 -4.31 -2.79
CA LYS A 16 12.51 -3.21 -3.63
C LYS A 16 12.05 -3.43 -5.05
N CYS A 17 11.80 -2.34 -5.76
CA CYS A 17 11.53 -2.35 -7.19
C CYS A 17 12.11 -1.10 -7.84
N GLU A 18 12.45 -1.20 -9.12
CA GLU A 18 12.93 -0.06 -9.90
C GLU A 18 12.50 -0.14 -11.37
N ASN A 19 12.38 1.02 -12.00
CA ASN A 19 12.23 1.18 -13.44
C ASN A 19 13.07 2.41 -13.87
N GLU A 20 12.90 2.88 -15.12
CA GLU A 20 13.67 4.02 -15.64
C GLU A 20 13.42 5.33 -14.89
N LEU A 21 12.27 5.47 -14.22
CA LEU A 21 11.83 6.72 -13.57
C LEU A 21 11.93 6.66 -12.03
N PHE A 22 11.78 5.48 -11.44
CA PHE A 22 11.62 5.31 -10.00
C PHE A 22 12.54 4.20 -9.46
N LYS A 23 13.03 4.41 -8.24
CA LYS A 23 13.67 3.40 -7.39
C LYS A 23 12.98 3.42 -6.04
N VAL A 24 12.43 2.29 -5.62
CA VAL A 24 11.55 2.20 -4.47
C VAL A 24 11.97 1.03 -3.58
N GLY A 25 11.91 1.28 -2.27
CA GLY A 25 12.09 0.26 -1.25
C GLY A 25 10.95 0.35 -0.24
N THR A 26 10.43 -0.80 0.19
CA THR A 26 9.44 -0.90 1.25
C THR A 26 9.96 -1.80 2.35
N SER A 27 9.56 -1.51 3.59
CA SER A 27 9.85 -2.38 4.73
C SER A 27 8.70 -2.28 5.72
N SER A 28 8.20 -3.41 6.20
CA SER A 28 7.15 -3.48 7.21
C SER A 28 7.55 -4.39 8.37
N MET A 29 7.01 -4.13 9.56
CA MET A 29 7.36 -4.85 10.79
C MET A 29 6.19 -4.78 11.78
N GLN A 30 5.75 -5.92 12.31
CA GLN A 30 4.61 -6.01 13.22
C GLN A 30 4.86 -5.35 14.59
N GLY A 31 6.08 -5.51 15.12
CA GLY A 31 6.44 -4.99 16.43
C GLY A 31 5.64 -5.64 17.57
N TRP A 32 5.10 -4.83 18.47
CA TRP A 32 4.47 -5.28 19.72
C TRP A 32 3.00 -5.69 19.60
N ARG A 33 2.39 -5.48 18.43
CA ARG A 33 0.97 -5.81 18.20
C ARG A 33 0.80 -7.31 18.03
N ILE A 34 -0.38 -7.84 18.39
CA ILE A 34 -0.68 -9.27 18.22
C ILE A 34 -0.79 -9.64 16.74
N ASN A 35 -1.36 -8.74 15.93
CA ASN A 35 -1.54 -8.93 14.49
C ASN A 35 -0.86 -7.78 13.75
N MET A 36 -0.28 -8.08 12.60
CA MET A 36 0.08 -7.09 11.59
C MET A 36 -1.19 -6.71 10.82
N GLU A 37 -1.66 -5.48 11.01
CA GLU A 37 -2.88 -4.97 10.35
C GLU A 37 -2.55 -4.04 9.17
N ASP A 38 -1.30 -3.61 9.03
CA ASP A 38 -0.88 -2.77 7.92
C ASP A 38 -0.72 -3.58 6.63
N ALA A 39 -0.98 -2.92 5.50
CA ALA A 39 -0.69 -3.40 4.16
C ALA A 39 0.02 -2.31 3.36
N HIS A 40 0.62 -2.67 2.23
CA HIS A 40 1.18 -1.69 1.30
C HIS A 40 1.08 -2.17 -0.15
N THR A 41 1.08 -1.22 -1.08
CA THR A 41 1.11 -1.47 -2.54
C THR A 41 2.25 -0.66 -3.15
N GLN A 42 3.02 -1.29 -4.03
CA GLN A 42 4.00 -0.61 -4.89
C GLN A 42 3.85 -1.13 -6.32
N MET A 43 3.57 -0.22 -7.26
CA MET A 43 3.39 -0.54 -8.67
C MET A 43 4.08 0.51 -9.52
N LEU A 44 5.06 0.10 -10.33
CA LEU A 44 5.86 1.01 -11.15
C LEU A 44 5.26 1.30 -12.54
N SER A 45 4.26 0.52 -12.95
CA SER A 45 3.56 0.69 -14.23
C SER A 45 2.15 0.10 -14.12
N PRO A 46 1.23 0.76 -13.39
CA PRO A 46 -0.11 0.24 -13.19
C PRO A 46 -0.89 0.25 -14.52
N HIS A 47 -1.63 -0.84 -14.80
CA HIS A 47 -2.29 -1.09 -16.10
C HIS A 47 -1.38 -0.89 -17.33
N GLU A 48 -0.09 -1.23 -17.21
CA GLU A 48 0.91 -1.07 -18.29
C GLU A 48 1.24 0.38 -18.67
N ASP A 49 0.73 1.37 -17.93
CA ASP A 49 1.15 2.76 -18.10
C ASP A 49 2.55 2.97 -17.52
N LYS A 50 3.54 3.08 -18.40
CA LYS A 50 4.95 3.27 -18.02
C LYS A 50 5.25 4.67 -17.49
N ASN A 51 4.32 5.62 -17.62
CA ASN A 51 4.51 7.01 -17.20
C ASN A 51 3.92 7.29 -15.80
N SER A 52 3.25 6.32 -15.19
CA SER A 52 2.69 6.46 -13.85
C SER A 52 3.17 5.36 -12.92
N ALA A 53 3.13 5.65 -11.62
CA ALA A 53 3.42 4.69 -10.56
C ALA A 53 2.44 4.93 -9.41
N PHE A 54 2.11 3.85 -8.70
CA PHE A 54 1.20 3.88 -7.55
C PHE A 54 1.89 3.31 -6.31
N PHE A 55 1.86 4.09 -5.23
CA PHE A 55 2.41 3.70 -3.93
C PHE A 55 1.41 4.05 -2.85
N ALA A 56 1.16 3.11 -1.94
CA ALA A 56 0.24 3.32 -0.83
C ALA A 56 0.62 2.47 0.39
N VAL A 57 0.35 3.01 1.57
CA VAL A 57 0.43 2.32 2.85
C VAL A 57 -0.94 2.43 3.49
N TYR A 58 -1.42 1.32 4.05
CA TYR A 58 -2.74 1.20 4.67
C TYR A 58 -2.53 0.77 6.11
N ASP A 59 -2.97 1.59 7.07
CA ASP A 59 -2.96 1.28 8.50
C ASP A 59 -4.31 0.66 8.87
N GLY A 60 -4.31 -0.64 9.13
CA GLY A 60 -5.52 -1.37 9.51
C GLY A 60 -5.87 -1.14 10.98
N HIS A 61 -7.17 -1.01 11.28
CA HIS A 61 -7.64 -0.90 12.65
C HIS A 61 -8.86 -1.78 12.91
N GLY A 62 -8.74 -2.72 13.84
CA GLY A 62 -9.81 -3.68 14.15
C GLY A 62 -9.82 -4.88 13.21
N GLY A 63 -8.69 -5.16 12.57
CA GLY A 63 -8.47 -6.28 11.66
C GLY A 63 -7.80 -5.87 10.35
N TYR A 64 -6.98 -6.77 9.79
CA TYR A 64 -6.19 -6.53 8.57
C TYR A 64 -7.00 -6.53 7.26
N LYS A 65 -8.21 -7.11 7.25
CA LYS A 65 -8.97 -7.40 6.01
C LYS A 65 -9.26 -6.17 5.14
N VAL A 66 -9.55 -5.02 5.75
CA VAL A 66 -9.85 -3.79 4.99
C VAL A 66 -8.57 -3.20 4.39
N ALA A 67 -7.47 -3.20 5.14
CA ALA A 67 -6.17 -2.75 4.64
C ALA A 67 -5.68 -3.65 3.50
N GLU A 68 -5.80 -4.97 3.64
CA GLU A 68 -5.51 -5.95 2.60
C GLU A 68 -6.37 -5.72 1.35
N TYR A 69 -7.69 -5.61 1.52
CA TYR A 69 -8.62 -5.34 0.40
C TYR A 69 -8.29 -4.02 -0.31
N ALA A 70 -7.98 -2.95 0.43
CA ALA A 70 -7.55 -1.69 -0.14
C ALA A 70 -6.24 -1.85 -0.94
N GLY A 71 -5.26 -2.59 -0.39
CA GLY A 71 -4.01 -2.91 -1.07
C GLY A 71 -4.19 -3.65 -2.40
N MET A 72 -5.22 -4.49 -2.50
CA MET A 72 -5.55 -5.24 -3.70
C MET A 72 -6.37 -4.47 -4.74
N HIS A 73 -7.14 -3.45 -4.34
CA HIS A 73 -8.19 -2.90 -5.22
C HIS A 73 -8.24 -1.38 -5.33
N LEU A 74 -7.63 -0.62 -4.40
CA LEU A 74 -7.78 0.85 -4.40
C LEU A 74 -7.16 1.48 -5.66
N HIS A 75 -5.99 1.01 -6.08
CA HIS A 75 -5.30 1.48 -7.28
C HIS A 75 -6.19 1.30 -8.52
N ASP A 76 -6.75 0.10 -8.73
CA ASP A 76 -7.66 -0.17 -9.84
C ASP A 76 -8.86 0.78 -9.84
N ARG A 77 -9.44 1.06 -8.66
CA ARG A 77 -10.59 1.96 -8.54
C ARG A 77 -10.24 3.40 -8.93
N ILE A 78 -9.09 3.89 -8.47
CA ILE A 78 -8.61 5.25 -8.78
C ILE A 78 -8.34 5.36 -10.29
N LEU A 79 -7.57 4.42 -10.84
CA LEU A 79 -7.14 4.43 -12.25
C LEU A 79 -8.32 4.29 -13.22
N ASN A 80 -9.36 3.56 -12.82
CA ASN A 80 -10.56 3.39 -13.65
C ASN A 80 -11.58 4.53 -13.52
N SER A 81 -11.38 5.46 -12.59
CA SER A 81 -12.28 6.60 -12.39
C SER A 81 -12.27 7.55 -13.61
N PRO A 82 -13.39 8.22 -13.93
CA PRO A 82 -13.43 9.24 -14.97
C PRO A 82 -12.43 10.37 -14.71
N SER A 83 -12.34 10.85 -13.47
CA SER A 83 -11.43 11.93 -13.07
C SER A 83 -9.97 11.59 -13.38
N PHE A 84 -9.54 10.34 -13.14
CA PHE A 84 -8.18 9.91 -13.47
C PHE A 84 -7.95 9.88 -14.98
N LYS A 85 -8.92 9.35 -15.75
CA LYS A 85 -8.85 9.27 -17.22
C LYS A 85 -8.86 10.64 -17.89
N GLU A 86 -9.47 11.63 -17.25
CA GLU A 86 -9.44 13.04 -17.68
C GLU A 86 -8.15 13.76 -17.23
N GLY A 87 -7.24 13.08 -16.52
CA GLY A 87 -5.99 13.63 -16.00
C GLY A 87 -6.14 14.39 -14.68
N ASN A 88 -7.33 14.43 -14.08
CA ASN A 88 -7.58 15.05 -12.78
C ASN A 88 -7.29 14.04 -11.64
N VAL A 89 -6.01 13.80 -11.40
CA VAL A 89 -5.52 12.89 -10.36
C VAL A 89 -5.97 13.29 -8.96
N ALA A 90 -6.04 14.60 -8.66
CA ALA A 90 -6.43 15.09 -7.34
C ALA A 90 -7.88 14.73 -6.99
N GLU A 91 -8.80 14.84 -7.96
CA GLU A 91 -10.19 14.44 -7.77
C GLU A 91 -10.34 12.91 -7.78
N ALA A 92 -9.51 12.18 -8.52
CA ALA A 92 -9.55 10.72 -8.57
C ALA A 92 -9.19 10.04 -7.24
N ILE A 93 -8.39 10.70 -6.39
CA ILE A 93 -7.92 10.18 -5.09
C ILE A 93 -8.85 10.63 -3.94
N ARG A 94 -9.81 11.51 -4.23
CA ARG A 94 -10.66 12.17 -3.23
C ARG A 94 -11.80 11.29 -2.69
#